data_AF-A0A957V6G5-F1
#
_entry.id   AF-A0A957V6G5-F1
#
_cell.length_a   1.000
_cell.length_b   1.000
_cell.length_c   1.000
_cell.angle_alpha   90.00
_cell.angle_beta   90.00
_cell.angle_gamma   90.00
#
_symmetry.space_group_name_H-M   'P 1'
#
loop_
_entity.id
_entity.type
_entity.pdbx_description
1 polymer ?
#
loop_
_entity_poly.entity_id
_entity_poly.type
_entity_poly.pdbx_seq_one_letter_code
_entity_poly.pdbx_strand_id
1 'polypeptide(L)'
;MSTVLQEAGAGFVLIPPRSKAPTYKGWQRNPKPLAEAFQHAANGGNVGLLGGHNGLILLDADAHADKVLAAEPRLSRTVRIFRRNAPDRAKWIVRIAGELPPSKKAHGIIEVLATGTQGVIVGVHDSGAAIEYDGDTIITLTATDVAALWRTLTGEELGRTRRRDDAPPPDAEAVQRSMGLVATVLEAGTIKADAWQPYDNGGRLAELTHCPFVERTAEPNRQHGAEGKAFVIVHADGRIGAGCHSARCQHAIAAHGGSGWALLKEIAGYKPHTDDMAHARLLVEQLRGWVRRTDLAEQVPIVKQSDTGYRTRDTDTAVADAILDIAHERGRLERLPLSLRDLRARAGLGSANTAACALDRLLGWYVVKHPVSERKAWEAELYDLNPAIVAAAEDALQLAYIARSSATDTRFLDQANQRAIYATAPLVTHRQHDAFTASMTPITEEELQARIDARKARIEAGEDVRPIERSRYRRRLAAILPSAGRGVLRMIDALATEGSSTKAKLIDLLNVSPSSLSRLVSRAVDLGLVEADRHT
;
A
#
# COMPACT_ATOMS: atom_id res chain seq x y z
N MET A 1 -14.91 36.59 10.67
CA MET A 1 -14.40 35.51 9.79
C MET A 1 -13.75 36.00 8.49
N SER A 2 -14.32 36.94 7.73
CA SER A 2 -13.72 37.40 6.45
C SER A 2 -12.29 37.93 6.58
N THR A 3 -12.03 38.80 7.56
CA THR A 3 -10.70 39.39 7.80
C THR A 3 -9.65 38.34 8.14
N VAL A 4 -9.93 37.47 9.13
CA VAL A 4 -8.98 36.42 9.55
C VAL A 4 -8.68 35.42 8.43
N LEU A 5 -9.67 35.07 7.60
CA LEU A 5 -9.44 34.19 6.44
C LEU A 5 -8.64 34.87 5.34
N GLN A 6 -8.83 36.17 5.13
CA GLN A 6 -8.06 36.95 4.17
C GLN A 6 -6.59 37.06 4.57
N GLU A 7 -6.32 37.43 5.83
CA GLU A 7 -4.97 37.50 6.40
C GLU A 7 -4.27 36.14 6.36
N ALA A 8 -5.04 35.07 6.53
CA ALA A 8 -4.56 33.71 6.43
C ALA A 8 -4.30 33.22 4.98
N GLY A 9 -4.64 34.01 3.96
CA GLY A 9 -4.49 33.63 2.56
C GLY A 9 -5.42 32.48 2.15
N ALA A 10 -6.64 32.43 2.68
CA ALA A 10 -7.59 31.37 2.37
C ALA A 10 -7.97 31.33 0.88
N GLY A 11 -8.11 30.11 0.35
CA GLY A 11 -8.66 29.84 -0.98
C GLY A 11 -10.09 29.34 -0.84
N PHE A 12 -11.00 29.83 -1.70
CA PHE A 12 -12.43 29.54 -1.59
C PHE A 12 -12.96 28.71 -2.76
N VAL A 13 -14.04 27.96 -2.50
CA VAL A 13 -14.74 27.14 -3.48
C VAL A 13 -16.19 27.59 -3.56
N LEU A 14 -16.67 27.90 -4.77
CA LEU A 14 -18.06 28.30 -5.00
C LEU A 14 -18.96 27.06 -5.09
N ILE A 15 -20.03 27.04 -4.31
CA ILE A 15 -20.92 25.88 -4.16
C ILE A 15 -22.37 26.36 -4.35
N PRO A 16 -23.24 25.62 -5.08
CA PRO A 16 -24.64 25.98 -5.16
C PRO A 16 -25.31 26.07 -3.77
N PRO A 17 -26.40 26.83 -3.63
CA PRO A 17 -27.19 26.86 -2.41
C PRO A 17 -27.59 25.43 -1.99
N ARG A 18 -27.55 25.14 -0.68
CA ARG A 18 -27.95 23.83 -0.11
C ARG A 18 -27.20 22.62 -0.67
N SER A 19 -26.06 22.83 -1.33
CA SER A 19 -25.21 21.79 -1.87
C SER A 19 -23.88 21.71 -1.11
N LYS A 20 -23.16 20.61 -1.34
CA LYS A 20 -21.76 20.41 -0.95
C LYS A 20 -20.84 20.23 -2.17
N ALA A 21 -21.40 20.15 -3.38
CA ALA A 21 -20.66 19.94 -4.62
C ALA A 21 -20.27 21.27 -5.29
N PRO A 22 -19.01 21.47 -5.70
CA PRO A 22 -18.57 22.71 -6.35
C PRO A 22 -19.27 22.99 -7.69
N THR A 23 -19.37 24.27 -8.07
CA THR A 23 -19.99 24.71 -9.34
C THR A 23 -19.12 24.50 -10.58
N TYR A 24 -17.84 24.16 -10.42
CA TYR A 24 -16.87 24.13 -11.50
C TYR A 24 -15.86 22.98 -11.37
N LYS A 25 -15.37 22.49 -12.52
CA LYS A 25 -14.32 21.46 -12.58
C LYS A 25 -12.95 22.04 -12.23
N GLY A 26 -12.06 21.23 -11.66
CA GLY A 26 -10.69 21.64 -11.31
C GLY A 26 -10.60 22.61 -10.13
N TRP A 27 -11.66 22.71 -9.31
CA TRP A 27 -11.73 23.60 -8.15
C TRP A 27 -10.60 23.43 -7.14
N GLN A 28 -9.98 22.24 -7.09
CA GLN A 28 -8.82 21.95 -6.24
C GLN A 28 -7.59 22.77 -6.62
N ARG A 29 -7.46 23.18 -7.90
CA ARG A 29 -6.29 23.89 -8.44
C ARG A 29 -6.57 25.37 -8.70
N ASN A 30 -7.83 25.79 -8.64
CA ASN A 30 -8.27 27.14 -8.96
C ASN A 30 -9.18 27.69 -7.85
N PRO A 31 -8.62 27.99 -6.65
CA PRO A 31 -9.37 28.63 -5.58
C PRO A 31 -9.80 30.04 -5.98
N LYS A 32 -10.99 30.44 -5.55
CA LYS A 32 -11.49 31.80 -5.76
C LYS A 32 -11.02 32.74 -4.65
N PRO A 33 -10.80 34.02 -4.95
CA PRO A 33 -10.47 35.03 -3.96
C PRO A 33 -11.69 35.37 -3.09
N LEU A 34 -11.43 35.98 -1.92
CA LEU A 34 -12.46 36.35 -0.94
C LEU A 34 -13.62 37.16 -1.55
N ALA A 35 -13.31 38.16 -2.38
CA ALA A 35 -14.32 39.04 -2.96
C ALA A 35 -15.33 38.26 -3.83
N GLU A 36 -14.86 37.32 -4.65
CA GLU A 36 -15.71 36.49 -5.51
C GLU A 36 -16.55 35.51 -4.65
N ALA A 37 -15.94 34.90 -3.63
CA ALA A 37 -16.63 33.99 -2.73
C ALA A 37 -17.75 34.67 -1.94
N PHE A 38 -17.51 35.89 -1.44
CA PHE A 38 -18.51 36.64 -0.67
C PHE A 38 -19.60 37.23 -1.57
N GLN A 39 -19.28 37.64 -2.79
CA GLN A 39 -20.31 37.99 -3.78
C GLN A 39 -21.21 36.79 -4.08
N HIS A 40 -20.63 35.60 -4.24
CA HIS A 40 -21.39 34.36 -4.44
C HIS A 40 -22.28 34.03 -3.24
N ALA A 41 -21.77 34.19 -2.02
CA ALA A 41 -22.57 34.03 -0.80
C ALA A 41 -23.73 35.03 -0.72
N ALA A 42 -23.49 36.30 -1.05
CA ALA A 42 -24.51 37.35 -1.10
C ALA A 42 -25.62 37.04 -2.12
N ASN A 43 -25.27 36.33 -3.20
CA ASN A 43 -26.22 35.85 -4.21
C ASN A 43 -26.94 34.55 -3.78
N GLY A 44 -26.79 34.12 -2.52
CA GLY A 44 -27.45 32.95 -1.94
C GLY A 44 -26.68 31.63 -2.08
N GLY A 45 -25.49 31.65 -2.67
CA GLY A 45 -24.63 30.48 -2.81
C GLY A 45 -23.95 30.04 -1.50
N ASN A 46 -23.51 28.79 -1.46
CA ASN A 46 -22.64 28.29 -0.39
C ASN A 46 -21.17 28.55 -0.74
N VAL A 47 -20.32 28.71 0.27
CA VAL A 47 -18.87 28.88 0.12
C VAL A 47 -18.13 27.80 0.90
N GLY A 48 -17.25 27.09 0.21
CA GLY A 48 -16.29 26.17 0.78
C GLY A 48 -14.93 26.82 1.03
N LEU A 49 -14.23 26.36 2.06
CA LEU A 49 -12.81 26.60 2.26
C LEU A 49 -12.01 25.46 1.60
N LEU A 50 -11.04 25.80 0.75
CA LEU A 50 -10.16 24.82 0.12
C LEU A 50 -9.11 24.32 1.12
N GLY A 51 -9.19 23.04 1.48
CA GLY A 51 -8.22 22.39 2.36
C GLY A 51 -6.84 22.23 1.71
N GLY A 52 -5.79 22.42 2.51
CA GLY A 52 -4.38 22.42 2.12
C GLY A 52 -3.89 23.72 1.49
N HIS A 53 -4.77 24.64 1.08
CA HIS A 53 -4.35 25.90 0.47
C HIS A 53 -3.72 26.83 1.51
N ASN A 54 -2.51 27.31 1.23
CA ASN A 54 -1.69 28.10 2.16
C ASN A 54 -1.60 27.48 3.56
N GLY A 55 -1.58 26.15 3.65
CA GLY A 55 -1.45 25.42 4.90
C GLY A 55 -2.71 25.39 5.78
N LEU A 56 -3.86 25.88 5.31
CA LEU A 56 -5.12 25.82 6.05
C LEU A 56 -5.82 24.48 5.85
N ILE A 57 -6.35 23.90 6.92
CA ILE A 57 -7.17 22.68 6.87
C ILE A 57 -8.43 22.87 7.73
N LEU A 58 -9.39 21.95 7.59
CA LEU A 58 -10.50 21.83 8.54
C LEU A 58 -10.43 20.49 9.27
N LEU A 59 -10.70 20.53 10.57
CA LEU A 59 -10.99 19.36 11.38
C LEU A 59 -12.52 19.31 11.57
N ASP A 60 -13.18 18.33 10.96
CA ASP A 60 -14.64 18.22 10.91
C ASP A 60 -15.14 17.11 11.83
N ALA A 61 -15.81 17.47 12.92
CA ALA A 61 -16.51 16.53 13.80
C ALA A 61 -17.92 16.27 13.26
N ASP A 62 -18.11 15.07 12.71
CA ASP A 62 -19.41 14.59 12.23
C ASP A 62 -20.40 14.27 13.37
N ALA A 63 -19.89 14.05 14.58
CA ALA A 63 -20.60 13.87 15.84
C ALA A 63 -19.64 14.11 17.03
N HIS A 64 -20.18 14.28 18.25
CA HIS A 64 -19.39 14.40 19.48
C HIS A 64 -18.28 15.48 19.43
N ALA A 65 -18.61 16.68 18.94
CA ALA A 65 -17.69 17.82 18.88
C ALA A 65 -17.02 18.15 20.24
N ASP A 66 -17.69 17.87 21.35
CA ASP A 66 -17.18 17.97 22.71
C ASP A 66 -15.96 17.07 22.96
N LYS A 67 -15.99 15.83 22.46
CA LYS A 67 -14.85 14.89 22.58
C LYS A 67 -13.65 15.34 21.77
N VAL A 68 -13.87 15.91 20.59
CA VAL A 68 -12.79 16.48 19.77
C VAL A 68 -12.15 17.67 20.48
N LEU A 69 -12.97 18.56 21.07
CA LEU A 69 -12.48 19.69 21.86
C LEU A 69 -11.73 19.25 23.12
N ALA A 70 -12.16 18.17 23.77
CA ALA A 70 -11.49 17.61 24.93
C ALA A 70 -10.12 16.99 24.56
N ALA A 71 -10.04 16.34 23.40
CA ALA A 71 -8.80 15.72 22.90
C ALA A 71 -7.79 16.75 22.38
N GLU A 72 -8.25 17.89 21.83
CA GLU A 72 -7.38 19.03 21.46
C GLU A 72 -7.98 20.36 21.97
N PRO A 73 -7.69 20.74 23.23
CA PRO A 73 -8.27 21.94 23.86
C PRO A 73 -7.91 23.25 23.16
N ARG A 74 -6.82 23.30 22.37
CA ARG A 74 -6.44 24.52 21.64
C ARG A 74 -7.49 24.93 20.61
N LEU A 75 -8.33 24.00 20.14
CA LEU A 75 -9.43 24.27 19.19
C LEU A 75 -10.47 25.24 19.74
N SER A 76 -10.57 25.42 21.06
CA SER A 76 -11.46 26.44 21.65
C SER A 76 -11.07 27.89 21.31
N ARG A 77 -9.85 28.11 20.79
CA ARG A 77 -9.29 29.42 20.45
C ARG A 77 -9.23 29.69 18.95
N THR A 78 -9.85 28.84 18.12
CA THR A 78 -9.81 28.97 16.66
C THR A 78 -11.22 29.15 16.08
N VAL A 79 -11.31 29.58 14.83
CA VAL A 79 -12.60 29.69 14.14
C VAL A 79 -13.30 28.33 14.11
N ARG A 80 -14.52 28.30 14.66
CA ARG A 80 -15.40 27.13 14.67
C ARG A 80 -16.62 27.40 13.79
N ILE A 81 -16.95 26.45 12.93
CA ILE A 81 -18.14 26.47 12.07
C ILE A 81 -19.12 25.43 12.60
N PHE A 82 -20.38 25.80 12.78
CA PHE A 82 -21.41 24.93 13.35
C PHE A 82 -22.80 25.26 12.82
N ARG A 83 -23.81 24.51 13.29
CA ARG A 83 -25.23 24.81 13.04
C ARG A 83 -25.98 24.72 14.36
N ARG A 84 -26.85 25.68 14.67
CA ARG A 84 -27.63 25.68 15.93
C ARG A 84 -28.48 24.43 16.13
N ASN A 85 -28.99 23.85 15.05
CA ASN A 85 -29.83 22.65 15.12
C ASN A 85 -29.04 21.34 15.20
N ALA A 86 -27.70 21.40 15.19
CA ALA A 86 -26.81 20.25 15.33
C ALA A 86 -25.51 20.68 16.05
N PRO A 87 -25.61 21.10 17.32
CA PRO A 87 -24.47 21.67 18.07
C PRO A 87 -23.38 20.63 18.40
N ASP A 88 -23.72 19.34 18.32
CA ASP A 88 -22.82 18.20 18.46
C ASP A 88 -21.89 18.01 17.24
N ARG A 89 -22.07 18.79 16.18
CA ARG A 89 -21.27 18.77 14.95
C ARG A 89 -20.63 20.13 14.70
N ALA A 90 -19.33 20.14 14.52
CA ALA A 90 -18.57 21.37 14.33
C ALA A 90 -17.33 21.12 13.45
N LYS A 91 -16.87 22.18 12.78
CA LYS A 91 -15.59 22.21 12.08
C LYS A 91 -14.70 23.25 12.72
N TRP A 92 -13.40 22.98 12.82
CA TRP A 92 -12.42 23.98 13.23
C TRP A 92 -11.44 24.25 12.10
N ILE A 93 -11.16 25.53 11.86
CA ILE A 93 -10.17 25.96 10.87
C ILE A 93 -8.83 26.11 11.60
N VAL A 94 -7.79 25.45 11.09
CA VAL A 94 -6.44 25.52 11.66
C VAL A 94 -5.41 25.70 10.56
N ARG A 95 -4.29 26.31 10.90
CA ARG A 95 -3.09 26.36 10.06
C ARG A 95 -2.16 25.23 10.45
N ILE A 96 -1.54 24.58 9.47
CA ILE A 96 -0.48 23.60 9.70
C ILE A 96 0.89 24.22 9.46
N ALA A 97 1.77 24.10 10.45
CA ALA A 97 3.19 24.38 10.30
C ALA A 97 3.91 23.16 9.69
N GLY A 98 4.59 23.38 8.57
CA GLY A 98 5.38 22.35 7.89
C GLY A 98 4.55 21.48 6.94
N GLU A 99 4.83 20.17 6.93
CA GLU A 99 4.15 19.21 6.07
C GLU A 99 2.67 19.10 6.43
N LEU A 100 1.79 19.05 5.42
CA LEU A 100 0.36 18.91 5.63
C LEU A 100 0.00 17.46 5.96
N PRO A 101 -0.92 17.22 6.92
CA PRO A 101 -1.45 15.89 7.16
C PRO A 101 -2.27 15.41 5.95
N PRO A 102 -2.44 14.09 5.78
CA PRO A 102 -3.28 13.53 4.75
C PRO A 102 -4.77 13.80 5.04
N SER A 103 -5.57 13.90 3.99
CA SER A 103 -7.02 13.96 4.12
C SER A 103 -7.56 12.57 4.47
N LYS A 104 -8.25 12.42 5.59
CA LYS A 104 -8.79 11.11 6.04
C LYS A 104 -10.09 11.32 6.82
N LYS A 105 -11.03 10.39 6.68
CA LYS A 105 -12.33 10.39 7.37
C LYS A 105 -12.46 9.17 8.27
N ALA A 106 -12.80 9.37 9.53
CA ALA A 106 -13.23 8.34 10.46
C ALA A 106 -14.73 8.55 10.70
N HIS A 107 -15.55 7.65 10.16
CA HIS A 107 -17.00 7.80 10.17
C HIS A 107 -17.56 7.98 11.59
N GLY A 108 -18.31 9.06 11.80
CA GLY A 108 -18.96 9.37 13.07
C GLY A 108 -18.02 9.90 14.17
N ILE A 109 -16.75 10.20 13.84
CA ILE A 109 -15.77 10.69 14.79
C ILE A 109 -15.18 12.03 14.31
N ILE A 110 -14.30 11.98 13.31
CA ILE A 110 -13.57 13.16 12.82
C ILE A 110 -13.15 12.97 11.36
N GLU A 111 -13.12 14.05 10.60
CA GLU A 111 -12.58 14.12 9.25
C GLU A 111 -11.53 15.22 9.15
N VAL A 112 -10.36 14.89 8.60
CA VAL A 112 -9.29 15.82 8.27
C VAL A 112 -9.48 16.24 6.82
N LEU A 113 -9.89 17.50 6.62
CA LEU A 113 -10.07 18.12 5.32
C LEU A 113 -8.82 18.92 4.96
N ALA A 114 -7.81 18.23 4.43
CA ALA A 114 -6.53 18.81 3.98
C ALA A 114 -6.49 18.93 2.44
N THR A 115 -5.32 18.73 1.83
CA THR A 115 -5.11 18.93 0.38
C THR A 115 -6.15 18.22 -0.47
N GLY A 116 -6.73 18.97 -1.43
CA GLY A 116 -7.66 18.43 -2.43
C GLY A 116 -9.09 18.24 -1.94
N THR A 117 -9.40 18.65 -0.71
CA THR A 117 -10.74 18.59 -0.10
C THR A 117 -11.29 19.99 0.18
N GLN A 118 -12.58 20.10 0.53
CA GLN A 118 -13.18 21.36 0.97
C GLN A 118 -14.22 21.13 2.06
N GLY A 119 -14.40 22.12 2.93
CA GLY A 119 -15.51 22.17 3.89
C GLY A 119 -16.34 23.43 3.71
N VAL A 120 -17.67 23.30 3.71
CA VAL A 120 -18.59 24.45 3.62
C VAL A 120 -18.48 25.28 4.90
N ILE A 121 -18.18 26.57 4.75
CA ILE A 121 -17.97 27.52 5.86
C ILE A 121 -18.99 28.67 5.89
N VAL A 122 -19.68 28.93 4.78
CA VAL A 122 -20.75 29.94 4.68
C VAL A 122 -21.89 29.39 3.82
N GLY A 123 -23.13 29.70 4.21
CA GLY A 123 -24.32 29.39 3.42
C GLY A 123 -25.37 28.64 4.22
N VAL A 124 -26.16 27.80 3.53
CA VAL A 124 -27.28 27.06 4.10
C VAL A 124 -27.09 25.57 3.85
N HIS A 125 -27.29 24.75 4.89
CA HIS A 125 -27.24 23.29 4.81
C HIS A 125 -28.47 22.72 4.07
N ASP A 126 -28.41 21.48 3.60
CA ASP A 126 -29.55 20.82 2.91
C ASP A 126 -30.85 20.84 3.75
N SER A 127 -30.70 20.71 5.07
CA SER A 127 -31.75 20.77 6.08
C SER A 127 -32.37 22.17 6.27
N GLY A 128 -31.91 23.17 5.53
CA GLY A 128 -32.35 24.57 5.67
C GLY A 128 -31.73 25.34 6.82
N ALA A 129 -30.87 24.70 7.63
CA ALA A 129 -30.18 25.37 8.73
C ALA A 129 -29.05 26.26 8.21
N ALA A 130 -28.94 27.47 8.76
CA ALA A 130 -27.83 28.37 8.48
C ALA A 130 -26.51 27.78 9.00
N ILE A 131 -25.45 27.96 8.22
CA ILE A 131 -24.08 27.68 8.66
C ILE A 131 -23.59 28.90 9.42
N GLU A 132 -23.29 28.71 10.69
CA GLU A 132 -22.84 29.75 11.62
C GLU A 132 -21.39 29.52 12.00
N TYR A 133 -20.76 30.56 12.55
CA TYR A 133 -19.40 30.48 13.03
C TYR A 133 -19.19 31.31 14.29
N ASP A 134 -18.18 30.95 15.07
CA ASP A 134 -17.60 31.78 16.12
C ASP A 134 -16.06 31.73 16.05
N GLY A 135 -15.40 32.55 16.87
CA GLY A 135 -13.94 32.73 16.84
C GLY A 135 -13.47 33.70 15.76
N ASP A 136 -12.32 34.32 16.03
CA ASP A 136 -11.69 35.37 15.21
C ASP A 136 -10.21 35.11 14.93
N THR A 137 -9.69 33.99 15.42
CA THR A 137 -8.27 33.62 15.35
C THR A 137 -8.11 32.28 14.62
N ILE A 138 -7.01 32.10 13.89
CA ILE A 138 -6.61 30.79 13.35
C ILE A 138 -5.37 30.32 14.09
N ILE A 139 -5.52 29.25 14.87
CA ILE A 139 -4.38 28.64 15.57
C ILE A 139 -3.51 27.85 14.60
N THR A 140 -2.23 27.68 14.98
CA THR A 140 -1.28 26.82 14.27
C THR A 140 -1.13 25.49 15.01
N LEU A 141 -1.22 24.40 14.27
CA LEU A 141 -0.90 23.03 14.67
C LEU A 141 0.19 22.47 13.76
N THR A 142 0.74 21.31 14.10
CA THR A 142 1.64 20.53 13.25
C THR A 142 0.92 19.28 12.74
N ALA A 143 1.46 18.61 11.70
CA ALA A 143 0.94 17.30 11.30
C ALA A 143 0.99 16.28 12.45
N THR A 144 1.98 16.38 13.34
CA THR A 144 2.09 15.53 14.54
C THR A 144 0.95 15.78 15.53
N ASP A 145 0.55 17.04 15.75
CA ASP A 145 -0.61 17.37 16.59
C ASP A 145 -1.89 16.73 16.02
N VAL A 146 -2.09 16.85 14.70
CA VAL A 146 -3.28 16.27 14.03
C VAL A 146 -3.25 14.75 14.08
N ALA A 147 -2.08 14.11 13.92
CA ALA A 147 -1.92 12.67 14.05
C ALA A 147 -2.19 12.19 15.49
N ALA A 148 -1.76 12.95 16.51
CA ALA A 148 -2.03 12.64 17.92
C ALA A 148 -3.51 12.76 18.25
N LEU A 149 -4.19 13.82 17.76
CA LEU A 149 -5.63 13.98 17.87
C LEU A 149 -6.36 12.81 17.20
N TRP A 150 -5.97 12.46 15.98
CA TRP A 150 -6.54 11.32 15.25
C TRP A 150 -6.41 10.02 16.02
N ARG A 151 -5.21 9.69 16.51
CA ARG A 151 -4.96 8.46 17.29
C ARG A 151 -5.76 8.45 18.59
N THR A 152 -5.87 9.58 19.26
CA THR A 152 -6.64 9.71 20.52
C THR A 152 -8.12 9.43 20.28
N LEU A 153 -8.69 9.94 19.19
CA LEU A 153 -10.11 9.80 18.90
C LEU A 153 -10.49 8.46 18.26
N THR A 154 -9.60 7.87 17.48
CA THR A 154 -9.91 6.69 16.64
C THR A 154 -9.19 5.42 17.07
N GLY A 155 -8.10 5.52 17.83
CA GLY A 155 -7.19 4.41 18.11
C GLY A 155 -6.28 4.01 16.94
N GLU A 156 -6.41 4.67 15.78
CA GLU A 156 -5.65 4.34 14.56
C GLU A 156 -4.52 5.33 14.27
N GLU A 157 -3.61 4.95 13.39
CA GLU A 157 -2.65 5.87 12.78
C GLU A 157 -3.29 6.72 11.66
N LEU A 158 -2.94 8.01 11.63
CA LEU A 158 -3.23 8.89 10.51
C LEU A 158 -2.26 8.56 9.35
N GLY A 159 -2.56 7.49 8.61
CA GLY A 159 -1.70 6.97 7.53
C GLY A 159 -1.57 7.93 6.34
N ARG A 160 -0.48 7.84 5.58
CA ARG A 160 -0.27 8.61 4.34
C ARG A 160 -1.34 8.27 3.31
N THR A 161 -2.06 9.26 2.79
CA THR A 161 -2.83 9.09 1.55
C THR A 161 -1.86 8.95 0.38
N ARG A 162 -1.95 7.85 -0.37
CA ARG A 162 -1.38 7.78 -1.73
C ARG A 162 -1.87 9.00 -2.51
N ARG A 163 -0.97 9.73 -3.17
CA ARG A 163 -1.41 10.82 -4.04
C ARG A 163 -2.10 10.20 -5.25
N ARG A 164 -3.10 10.91 -5.78
CA ARG A 164 -3.72 10.57 -7.07
C ARG A 164 -2.71 10.64 -8.23
N ASP A 165 -1.58 11.32 -8.01
CA ASP A 165 -0.45 11.43 -8.94
C ASP A 165 0.52 10.22 -8.87
N ASP A 166 0.34 9.29 -7.91
CA ASP A 166 1.10 8.03 -7.83
C ASP A 166 0.40 6.87 -8.58
N ALA A 167 -0.64 7.19 -9.38
CA ALA A 167 -1.31 6.19 -10.21
C ALA A 167 -0.33 5.71 -11.29
N PRO A 168 -0.18 4.38 -11.48
CA PRO A 168 0.60 3.85 -12.60
C PRO A 168 0.12 4.46 -13.92
N PRO A 169 1.00 4.62 -14.92
CA PRO A 169 0.61 5.17 -16.21
C PRO A 169 -0.55 4.37 -16.83
N PRO A 170 -1.45 5.01 -17.59
CA PRO A 170 -2.54 4.32 -18.26
C PRO A 170 -2.03 3.17 -19.16
N ASP A 171 -2.64 2.00 -19.04
CA ASP A 171 -2.35 0.81 -19.84
C ASP A 171 -3.64 0.31 -20.50
N ALA A 172 -3.83 0.70 -21.76
CA ALA A 172 -5.03 0.38 -22.52
C ALA A 172 -5.22 -1.13 -22.72
N GLU A 173 -4.14 -1.91 -22.82
CA GLU A 173 -4.26 -3.36 -22.95
C GLU A 173 -4.66 -4.00 -21.61
N ALA A 174 -4.12 -3.52 -20.48
CA ALA A 174 -4.52 -3.99 -19.16
C ALA A 174 -5.99 -3.69 -18.88
N VAL A 175 -6.48 -2.53 -19.31
CA VAL A 175 -7.90 -2.19 -19.25
C VAL A 175 -8.74 -3.19 -20.05
N GLN A 176 -8.37 -3.49 -21.29
CA GLN A 176 -9.11 -4.46 -22.13
C GLN A 176 -9.12 -5.88 -21.54
N ARG A 177 -7.96 -6.36 -21.07
CA ARG A 177 -7.87 -7.67 -20.40
C ARG A 177 -8.78 -7.74 -19.16
N SER A 178 -8.83 -6.66 -18.41
CA SER A 178 -9.62 -6.56 -17.18
C SER A 178 -11.11 -6.48 -17.45
N MET A 179 -11.53 -5.79 -18.51
CA MET A 179 -12.91 -5.84 -19.00
C MET A 179 -13.32 -7.28 -19.40
N GLY A 180 -12.41 -8.05 -20.01
CA GLY A 180 -12.62 -9.46 -20.33
C GLY A 180 -12.83 -10.33 -19.08
N LEU A 181 -11.99 -10.18 -18.06
CA LEU A 181 -12.16 -10.88 -16.77
C LEU A 181 -13.49 -10.50 -16.10
N VAL A 182 -13.86 -9.22 -16.12
CA VAL A 182 -15.14 -8.76 -15.60
C VAL A 182 -16.30 -9.45 -16.32
N ALA A 183 -16.27 -9.52 -17.64
CA ALA A 183 -17.31 -10.21 -18.41
C ALA A 183 -17.45 -11.68 -17.99
N THR A 184 -16.33 -12.42 -17.86
CA THR A 184 -16.36 -13.83 -17.45
C THR A 184 -16.93 -14.03 -16.04
N VAL A 185 -16.55 -13.18 -15.09
CA VAL A 185 -17.06 -13.27 -13.70
C VAL A 185 -18.55 -12.95 -13.66
N LEU A 186 -18.99 -11.90 -14.36
CA LEU A 186 -20.39 -11.53 -14.41
C LEU A 186 -21.24 -12.62 -15.08
N GLU A 187 -20.73 -13.24 -16.14
CA GLU A 187 -21.38 -14.38 -16.81
C GLU A 187 -21.54 -15.57 -15.87
N ALA A 188 -20.49 -15.94 -15.11
CA ALA A 188 -20.55 -17.03 -14.13
C ALA A 188 -21.65 -16.82 -13.08
N GLY A 189 -21.83 -15.57 -12.63
CA GLY A 189 -22.86 -15.19 -11.67
C GLY A 189 -24.24 -14.89 -12.27
N THR A 190 -24.41 -14.99 -13.60
CA THR A 190 -25.60 -14.49 -14.32
C THR A 190 -25.93 -13.03 -13.96
N ILE A 191 -24.91 -12.22 -13.65
CA ILE A 191 -25.04 -10.82 -13.24
C ILE A 191 -25.04 -9.95 -14.50
N LYS A 192 -26.09 -9.14 -14.67
CA LYS A 192 -26.20 -8.22 -15.81
C LYS A 192 -25.56 -6.87 -15.49
N ALA A 193 -24.85 -6.33 -16.47
CA ALA A 193 -24.25 -5.01 -16.43
C ALA A 193 -24.58 -4.24 -17.70
N ASP A 194 -24.64 -2.92 -17.58
CA ASP A 194 -24.83 -1.99 -18.68
C ASP A 194 -23.54 -1.82 -19.50
N ALA A 195 -23.64 -1.11 -20.62
CA ALA A 195 -22.50 -0.84 -21.49
C ALA A 195 -21.40 -0.07 -20.73
N TRP A 196 -20.15 -0.42 -21.03
CA TRP A 196 -18.97 0.24 -20.47
C TRP A 196 -18.96 1.74 -20.79
N GLN A 197 -18.85 2.57 -19.76
CA GLN A 197 -18.71 4.01 -19.83
C GLN A 197 -17.24 4.44 -19.59
N PRO A 198 -16.75 5.50 -20.23
CA PRO A 198 -15.42 6.06 -19.95
C PRO A 198 -15.30 6.50 -18.49
N TYR A 199 -14.18 6.15 -17.84
CA TYR A 199 -13.89 6.50 -16.46
C TYR A 199 -12.42 6.92 -16.29
N ASP A 200 -12.16 7.95 -15.47
CA ASP A 200 -10.85 8.48 -15.06
C ASP A 200 -9.65 8.20 -16.00
N ASN A 201 -9.41 9.11 -16.96
CA ASN A 201 -8.21 9.14 -17.83
C ASN A 201 -7.78 7.79 -18.43
N GLY A 202 -8.73 6.97 -18.91
CA GLY A 202 -8.44 5.74 -19.66
C GLY A 202 -9.13 4.49 -19.11
N GLY A 203 -9.60 4.53 -17.86
CA GLY A 203 -10.41 3.47 -17.26
C GLY A 203 -11.83 3.32 -17.83
N ARG A 204 -12.57 2.36 -17.30
CA ARG A 204 -13.94 2.01 -17.67
C ARG A 204 -14.81 1.74 -16.45
N LEU A 205 -16.09 2.10 -16.53
CA LEU A 205 -17.10 1.86 -15.52
C LEU A 205 -18.27 1.09 -16.16
N ALA A 206 -18.76 0.04 -15.53
CA ALA A 206 -20.02 -0.60 -15.89
C ALA A 206 -20.95 -0.60 -14.69
N GLU A 207 -22.16 -0.09 -14.86
CA GLU A 207 -23.20 -0.18 -13.84
C GLU A 207 -23.86 -1.56 -13.89
N LEU A 208 -24.16 -2.13 -12.72
CA LEU A 208 -24.83 -3.42 -12.62
C LEU A 208 -26.34 -3.19 -12.57
N THR A 209 -27.09 -3.89 -13.42
CA THR A 209 -28.54 -3.74 -13.54
C THR A 209 -29.25 -4.08 -12.23
N HIS A 210 -28.72 -5.07 -11.49
CA HIS A 210 -29.17 -5.43 -10.14
C HIS A 210 -27.96 -5.46 -9.20
N CYS A 211 -28.14 -5.03 -7.96
CA CYS A 211 -27.05 -5.03 -6.99
C CYS A 211 -26.84 -6.42 -6.37
N PRO A 212 -25.71 -7.09 -6.65
CA PRO A 212 -25.43 -8.43 -6.12
C PRO A 212 -25.08 -8.40 -4.62
N PHE A 213 -24.66 -7.25 -4.09
CA PHE A 213 -24.21 -7.12 -2.69
C PHE A 213 -25.35 -7.09 -1.66
N VAL A 214 -26.62 -6.99 -2.10
CA VAL A 214 -27.78 -6.84 -1.19
C VAL A 214 -28.07 -8.12 -0.42
N GLU A 215 -27.96 -9.28 -1.05
CA GLU A 215 -28.40 -10.55 -0.48
C GLU A 215 -27.57 -10.98 0.75
N ARG A 216 -26.34 -10.47 0.89
CA ARG A 216 -25.46 -10.71 2.04
C ARG A 216 -25.79 -9.85 3.28
N THR A 217 -26.75 -8.92 3.20
CA THR A 217 -27.05 -7.94 4.27
C THR A 217 -28.11 -8.38 5.31
N ALA A 218 -28.35 -9.69 5.44
CA ALA A 218 -29.20 -10.34 6.45
C ALA A 218 -30.73 -10.07 6.39
N GLU A 219 -31.25 -9.41 5.36
CA GLU A 219 -32.69 -9.36 5.07
C GLU A 219 -32.95 -9.73 3.60
N PRO A 220 -33.33 -11.00 3.32
CA PRO A 220 -33.77 -11.41 1.98
C PRO A 220 -34.95 -10.54 1.53
N ASN A 221 -34.94 -10.08 0.28
CA ASN A 221 -36.04 -9.36 -0.41
C ASN A 221 -36.17 -7.83 -0.23
N ARG A 222 -35.19 -7.11 0.33
CA ARG A 222 -35.19 -5.63 0.32
C ARG A 222 -34.14 -5.07 -0.65
N GLN A 223 -34.43 -5.17 -1.96
CA GLN A 223 -33.71 -4.45 -3.01
C GLN A 223 -33.78 -2.95 -2.72
N HIS A 224 -32.67 -2.21 -2.86
CA HIS A 224 -32.79 -0.77 -3.05
C HIS A 224 -33.34 -0.57 -4.46
N GLY A 225 -34.59 -0.13 -4.56
CA GLY A 225 -35.37 0.00 -5.80
C GLY A 225 -34.90 1.11 -6.76
N ALA A 226 -33.60 1.32 -6.91
CA ALA A 226 -33.04 2.19 -7.93
C ALA A 226 -31.93 1.44 -8.69
N GLU A 227 -32.09 1.35 -10.01
CA GLU A 227 -31.08 0.89 -10.97
C GLU A 227 -29.81 1.77 -10.86
N GLY A 228 -28.65 1.23 -11.27
CA GLY A 228 -27.39 2.00 -11.36
C GLY A 228 -26.62 2.24 -10.05
N LYS A 229 -27.03 1.65 -8.91
CA LYS A 229 -26.33 1.86 -7.63
C LYS A 229 -25.08 1.00 -7.41
N ALA A 230 -24.98 -0.12 -8.09
CA ALA A 230 -23.84 -1.04 -8.00
C ALA A 230 -23.04 -0.98 -9.31
N PHE A 231 -21.73 -1.17 -9.21
CA PHE A 231 -20.84 -0.94 -10.33
C PHE A 231 -19.59 -1.79 -10.26
N VAL A 232 -18.95 -1.95 -11.42
CA VAL A 232 -17.58 -2.43 -11.59
C VAL A 232 -16.78 -1.35 -12.28
N ILE A 233 -15.59 -1.06 -11.76
CA ILE A 233 -14.63 -0.09 -12.31
C ILE A 233 -13.38 -0.85 -12.71
N VAL A 234 -12.91 -0.59 -13.92
CA VAL A 234 -11.55 -0.90 -14.37
C VAL A 234 -10.79 0.42 -14.40
N HIS A 235 -9.80 0.58 -13.52
CA HIS A 235 -8.96 1.77 -13.48
C HIS A 235 -8.05 1.86 -14.71
N ALA A 236 -7.48 3.03 -14.99
CA ALA A 236 -6.64 3.25 -16.17
C ALA A 236 -5.40 2.34 -16.24
N ASP A 237 -4.96 1.77 -15.12
CA ASP A 237 -3.86 0.80 -15.01
C ASP A 237 -4.33 -0.67 -15.09
N GLY A 238 -5.62 -0.91 -15.35
CA GLY A 238 -6.23 -2.24 -15.40
C GLY A 238 -6.65 -2.80 -14.04
N ARG A 239 -6.46 -2.11 -12.90
CA ARG A 239 -6.98 -2.63 -11.63
C ARG A 239 -8.51 -2.67 -11.64
N ILE A 240 -9.08 -3.74 -11.09
CA ILE A 240 -10.54 -3.92 -11.02
C ILE A 240 -11.03 -3.61 -9.60
N GLY A 241 -12.05 -2.77 -9.51
CA GLY A 241 -12.83 -2.54 -8.31
C GLY A 241 -14.30 -2.86 -8.57
N ALA A 242 -15.02 -3.26 -7.53
CA ALA A 242 -16.47 -3.33 -7.59
C ALA A 242 -17.06 -2.77 -6.29
N GLY A 243 -18.25 -2.21 -6.37
CA GLY A 243 -18.86 -1.57 -5.22
C GLY A 243 -20.32 -1.20 -5.43
N CYS A 244 -20.86 -0.54 -4.41
CA CYS A 244 -22.21 0.01 -4.42
C CYS A 244 -22.22 1.35 -3.68
N HIS A 245 -23.04 2.29 -4.14
CA HIS A 245 -23.26 3.58 -3.49
C HIS A 245 -24.07 3.49 -2.19
N SER A 246 -24.68 2.34 -1.91
CA SER A 246 -25.41 2.09 -0.65
C SER A 246 -24.44 1.89 0.52
N ALA A 247 -24.53 2.73 1.55
CA ALA A 247 -23.73 2.61 2.78
C ALA A 247 -23.81 1.20 3.41
N ARG A 248 -24.98 0.54 3.32
CA ARG A 248 -25.17 -0.83 3.81
C ARG A 248 -24.32 -1.84 3.05
N CYS A 249 -24.30 -1.76 1.71
CA CYS A 249 -23.48 -2.65 0.88
C CYS A 249 -21.99 -2.36 1.06
N GLN A 250 -21.62 -1.10 1.30
CA GLN A 250 -20.24 -0.74 1.66
C GLN A 250 -19.82 -1.36 3.00
N HIS A 251 -20.69 -1.38 4.01
CA HIS A 251 -20.42 -2.12 5.26
C HIS A 251 -20.28 -3.63 5.03
N ALA A 252 -21.09 -4.24 4.18
CA ALA A 252 -20.96 -5.66 3.84
C ALA A 252 -19.64 -5.96 3.11
N ILE A 253 -19.23 -5.11 2.17
CA ILE A 253 -17.92 -5.20 1.50
C ILE A 253 -16.79 -5.06 2.53
N ALA A 254 -16.87 -4.10 3.45
CA ALA A 254 -15.87 -3.93 4.49
C ALA A 254 -15.81 -5.13 5.45
N ALA A 255 -16.96 -5.68 5.84
CA ALA A 255 -17.05 -6.84 6.73
C ALA A 255 -16.51 -8.13 6.11
N HIS A 256 -16.53 -8.27 4.77
CA HIS A 256 -15.93 -9.38 4.05
C HIS A 256 -14.40 -9.43 4.21
N GLY A 257 -13.73 -8.32 4.57
CA GLY A 257 -12.28 -8.27 4.78
C GLY A 257 -11.43 -8.31 3.50
N GLY A 258 -12.04 -8.54 2.33
CA GLY A 258 -11.46 -8.40 0.99
C GLY A 258 -11.97 -7.17 0.23
N SER A 259 -11.53 -7.00 -1.03
CA SER A 259 -12.04 -5.93 -1.90
C SER A 259 -13.50 -6.22 -2.33
N GLY A 260 -14.24 -5.19 -2.75
CA GLY A 260 -15.58 -5.38 -3.31
C GLY A 260 -15.59 -6.23 -4.59
N TRP A 261 -14.48 -6.23 -5.33
CA TRP A 261 -14.26 -7.14 -6.47
C TRP A 261 -14.12 -8.61 -6.02
N ALA A 262 -13.35 -8.88 -4.96
CA ALA A 262 -13.23 -10.22 -4.40
C ALA A 262 -14.59 -10.76 -3.92
N LEU A 263 -15.37 -9.93 -3.22
CA LEU A 263 -16.73 -10.29 -2.81
C LEU A 263 -17.65 -10.56 -4.01
N LEU A 264 -17.53 -9.77 -5.08
CA LEU A 264 -18.32 -9.97 -6.29
C LEU A 264 -18.02 -11.31 -6.97
N LYS A 265 -16.75 -11.73 -7.03
CA LYS A 265 -16.35 -13.06 -7.53
C LYS A 265 -16.99 -14.18 -6.71
N GLU A 266 -17.00 -14.04 -5.37
CA GLU A 266 -17.64 -15.01 -4.47
C GLU A 266 -19.15 -15.09 -4.71
N ILE A 267 -19.83 -13.94 -4.82
CA ILE A 267 -21.28 -13.87 -5.10
C ILE A 267 -21.59 -14.51 -6.47
N ALA A 268 -20.73 -14.25 -7.46
CA ALA A 268 -20.86 -14.83 -8.79
C ALA A 268 -20.56 -16.34 -8.83
N GLY A 269 -20.14 -16.95 -7.71
CA GLY A 269 -19.71 -18.35 -7.68
C GLY A 269 -18.48 -18.62 -8.56
N TYR A 270 -17.75 -17.59 -8.94
CA TYR A 270 -16.62 -17.70 -9.85
C TYR A 270 -15.44 -18.37 -9.15
N LYS A 271 -15.04 -19.55 -9.63
CA LYS A 271 -13.84 -20.26 -9.19
C LYS A 271 -12.90 -20.44 -10.39
N PRO A 272 -11.64 -20.00 -10.32
CA PRO A 272 -10.68 -20.28 -11.39
C PRO A 272 -10.47 -21.80 -11.51
N HIS A 273 -10.58 -22.33 -12.74
CA HIS A 273 -10.33 -23.74 -13.02
C HIS A 273 -8.83 -24.07 -12.93
N THR A 274 -8.39 -24.50 -11.74
CA THR A 274 -7.07 -25.08 -11.50
C THR A 274 -7.15 -26.04 -10.31
N ASP A 275 -6.43 -27.16 -10.36
CA ASP A 275 -6.18 -28.02 -9.19
C ASP A 275 -5.64 -27.15 -8.04
N ASP A 276 -6.22 -27.25 -6.84
CA ASP A 276 -5.90 -26.40 -5.68
C ASP A 276 -4.39 -26.34 -5.38
N MET A 277 -3.69 -27.47 -5.57
CA MET A 277 -2.23 -27.55 -5.40
C MET A 277 -1.46 -26.81 -6.49
N ALA A 278 -1.90 -26.93 -7.75
CA ALA A 278 -1.31 -26.19 -8.86
C ALA A 278 -1.62 -24.69 -8.74
N HIS A 279 -2.82 -24.34 -8.27
CA HIS A 279 -3.25 -22.97 -8.03
C HIS A 279 -2.39 -22.29 -6.97
N ALA A 280 -2.22 -22.91 -5.80
CA ALA A 280 -1.39 -22.37 -4.73
C ALA A 280 0.06 -22.13 -5.19
N ARG A 281 0.63 -23.06 -5.98
CA ARG A 281 1.98 -22.90 -6.52
C ARG A 281 2.09 -21.77 -7.54
N LEU A 282 1.10 -21.62 -8.44
CA LEU A 282 1.05 -20.52 -9.40
C LEU A 282 0.90 -19.15 -8.72
N LEU A 283 0.08 -19.08 -7.66
CA LEU A 283 -0.05 -17.89 -6.83
C LEU A 283 1.25 -17.55 -6.13
N VAL A 284 1.95 -18.54 -5.56
CA VAL A 284 3.28 -18.32 -4.97
C VAL A 284 4.26 -17.72 -5.98
N GLU A 285 4.31 -18.23 -7.21
CA GLU A 285 5.22 -17.67 -8.23
C GLU A 285 4.87 -16.23 -8.62
N GLN A 286 3.57 -15.88 -8.68
CA GLN A 286 3.19 -14.49 -8.90
C GLN A 286 3.55 -13.58 -7.72
N LEU A 287 3.28 -14.04 -6.50
CA LEU A 287 3.64 -13.33 -5.28
C LEU A 287 5.14 -13.13 -5.15
N ARG A 288 5.94 -14.11 -5.57
CA ARG A 288 7.41 -14.01 -5.60
C ARG A 288 7.87 -12.86 -6.48
N GLY A 289 7.31 -12.75 -7.69
CA GLY A 289 7.58 -11.64 -8.60
C GLY A 289 7.13 -10.29 -8.03
N TRP A 290 5.97 -10.24 -7.38
CA TRP A 290 5.45 -9.04 -6.73
C TRP A 290 6.36 -8.55 -5.60
N VAL A 291 6.68 -9.41 -4.62
CA VAL A 291 7.53 -9.08 -3.47
C VAL A 291 8.89 -8.51 -3.88
N ARG A 292 9.46 -8.99 -5.00
CA ARG A 292 10.75 -8.53 -5.51
C ARG A 292 10.71 -7.12 -6.11
N ARG A 293 9.56 -6.67 -6.61
CA ARG A 293 9.37 -5.35 -7.26
C ARG A 293 8.76 -4.31 -6.32
N THR A 294 7.93 -4.74 -5.37
CA THR A 294 7.22 -3.84 -4.45
C THR A 294 8.17 -2.99 -3.61
N ASP A 295 7.79 -1.73 -3.37
CA ASP A 295 8.42 -0.94 -2.32
C ASP A 295 7.92 -1.33 -0.93
N LEU A 296 8.72 -2.11 -0.21
CA LEU A 296 8.38 -2.51 1.15
C LEU A 296 8.37 -1.34 2.13
N ALA A 297 9.04 -0.22 1.83
CA ALA A 297 9.02 0.96 2.69
C ALA A 297 7.61 1.56 2.83
N GLU A 298 6.77 1.39 1.82
CA GLU A 298 5.38 1.86 1.82
C GLU A 298 4.44 0.94 2.61
N GLN A 299 4.82 -0.33 2.78
CA GLN A 299 3.97 -1.35 3.39
C GLN A 299 4.34 -1.57 4.86
N VAL A 300 5.63 -1.48 5.19
CA VAL A 300 6.12 -1.66 6.57
C VAL A 300 5.69 -0.47 7.42
N PRO A 301 5.00 -0.68 8.55
CA PRO A 301 4.58 0.40 9.44
C PRO A 301 5.75 1.31 9.83
N ILE A 302 5.57 2.63 9.76
CA ILE A 302 6.64 3.60 10.02
C ILE A 302 7.25 3.44 11.42
N VAL A 303 6.43 3.03 12.40
CA VAL A 303 6.86 2.72 13.78
C VAL A 303 7.86 1.56 13.87
N LYS A 304 7.92 0.72 12.84
CA LYS A 304 8.89 -0.39 12.72
C LYS A 304 10.07 -0.04 11.82
N GLN A 305 10.13 1.20 11.31
CA GLN A 305 11.25 1.73 10.54
C GLN A 305 12.22 2.46 11.47
N SER A 306 13.46 2.67 11.04
CA SER A 306 14.41 3.48 11.81
C SER A 306 14.11 4.98 11.64
N ASP A 307 14.62 5.82 12.55
CA ASP A 307 14.51 7.30 12.44
C ASP A 307 15.06 7.85 11.12
N THR A 308 15.98 7.11 10.50
CA THR A 308 16.59 7.43 9.21
C THR A 308 15.92 6.74 8.02
N GLY A 309 14.70 6.24 8.22
CA GLY A 309 13.88 5.56 7.21
C GLY A 309 14.02 4.04 7.18
N TYR A 310 13.41 3.43 6.17
CA TYR A 310 13.41 1.99 5.94
C TYR A 310 14.75 1.51 5.36
N ARG A 311 15.48 0.68 6.13
CA ARG A 311 16.82 0.16 5.75
C ARG A 311 16.90 -1.36 5.65
N THR A 312 15.81 -2.06 5.94
CA THR A 312 15.78 -3.53 6.07
C THR A 312 15.22 -4.25 4.86
N ARG A 313 15.01 -3.54 3.74
CA ARG A 313 14.42 -4.05 2.49
C ARG A 313 14.90 -5.45 2.12
N ASP A 314 16.20 -5.65 1.96
CA ASP A 314 16.73 -6.94 1.51
C ASP A 314 16.52 -8.07 2.51
N THR A 315 16.48 -7.75 3.80
CA THR A 315 16.18 -8.73 4.85
C THR A 315 14.70 -9.12 4.82
N ASP A 316 13.83 -8.13 4.71
CA ASP A 316 12.38 -8.34 4.77
C ASP A 316 11.87 -9.01 3.48
N THR A 317 12.40 -8.64 2.30
CA THR A 317 12.18 -9.36 1.04
C THR A 317 12.61 -10.82 1.14
N ALA A 318 13.77 -11.11 1.75
CA ALA A 318 14.25 -12.49 1.88
C ALA A 318 13.42 -13.33 2.84
N VAL A 319 12.88 -12.72 3.91
CA VAL A 319 11.95 -13.43 4.81
C VAL A 319 10.60 -13.63 4.14
N ALA A 320 10.10 -12.65 3.38
CA ALA A 320 8.89 -12.80 2.58
C ALA A 320 9.00 -13.91 1.54
N ASP A 321 10.14 -14.02 0.85
CA ASP A 321 10.46 -15.09 -0.09
C ASP A 321 10.57 -16.46 0.61
N ALA A 322 11.18 -16.51 1.80
CA ALA A 322 11.25 -17.73 2.61
C ALA A 322 9.87 -18.22 3.10
N ILE A 323 8.94 -17.30 3.39
CA ILE A 323 7.55 -17.64 3.71
C ILE A 323 6.88 -18.27 2.50
N LEU A 324 7.10 -17.72 1.30
CA LEU A 324 6.57 -18.28 0.06
C LEU A 324 7.14 -19.67 -0.26
N ASP A 325 8.43 -19.92 0.04
CA ASP A 325 9.00 -21.28 -0.08
C ASP A 325 8.26 -22.28 0.82
N ILE A 326 7.95 -21.90 2.06
CA ILE A 326 7.17 -22.73 2.98
C ILE A 326 5.76 -22.96 2.41
N ALA A 327 5.10 -21.91 1.92
CA ALA A 327 3.78 -22.04 1.30
C ALA A 327 3.79 -22.97 0.07
N HIS A 328 4.81 -22.85 -0.77
CA HIS A 328 5.00 -23.70 -1.95
C HIS A 328 5.21 -25.17 -1.59
N GLU A 329 6.08 -25.46 -0.63
CA GLU A 329 6.35 -26.82 -0.14
C GLU A 329 5.11 -27.45 0.50
N ARG A 330 4.31 -26.65 1.21
CA ARG A 330 3.08 -27.11 1.86
C ARG A 330 1.89 -27.16 0.90
N GLY A 331 1.99 -26.55 -0.29
CA GLY A 331 0.92 -26.49 -1.27
C GLY A 331 -0.30 -25.69 -0.81
N ARG A 332 -0.12 -24.78 0.14
CA ARG A 332 -1.22 -23.98 0.73
C ARG A 332 -0.70 -22.62 1.18
N LEU A 333 -1.58 -21.63 1.24
CA LEU A 333 -1.25 -20.25 1.65
C LEU A 333 -1.66 -19.94 3.10
N GLU A 334 -2.36 -20.88 3.74
CA GLU A 334 -2.91 -20.76 5.10
C GLU A 334 -2.28 -21.80 6.04
N ARG A 335 -2.40 -21.54 7.35
CA ARG A 335 -1.93 -22.41 8.44
C ARG A 335 -0.46 -22.78 8.28
N LEU A 336 0.37 -21.80 7.95
CA LEU A 336 1.79 -21.94 7.72
C LEU A 336 2.55 -21.98 9.05
N PRO A 337 3.35 -23.04 9.31
CA PRO A 337 4.20 -23.10 10.50
C PRO A 337 5.49 -22.31 10.26
N LEU A 338 5.49 -21.02 10.63
CA LEU A 338 6.62 -20.12 10.38
C LEU A 338 7.62 -20.10 11.55
N SER A 339 8.37 -21.18 11.73
CA SER A 339 9.38 -21.21 12.80
C SER A 339 10.54 -20.25 12.52
N LEU A 340 10.99 -19.49 13.53
CA LEU A 340 12.08 -18.53 13.37
C LEU A 340 13.40 -19.18 12.93
N ARG A 341 13.65 -20.43 13.34
CA ARG A 341 14.82 -21.20 12.91
C ARG A 341 14.76 -21.53 11.42
N ASP A 342 13.59 -21.94 10.94
CA ASP A 342 13.37 -22.30 9.54
C ASP A 342 13.41 -21.06 8.65
N LEU A 343 12.70 -19.98 9.04
CA LEU A 343 12.78 -18.69 8.37
C LEU A 343 14.22 -18.16 8.29
N ARG A 344 14.97 -18.22 9.39
CA ARG A 344 16.39 -17.82 9.41
C ARG A 344 17.20 -18.63 8.40
N ALA A 345 17.02 -19.95 8.38
CA ALA A 345 17.77 -20.83 7.49
C ALA A 345 17.44 -20.56 6.02
N ARG A 346 16.15 -20.52 5.67
CA ARG A 346 15.65 -20.30 4.30
C ARG A 346 15.98 -18.91 3.77
N ALA A 347 15.87 -17.88 4.62
CA ALA A 347 16.22 -16.51 4.30
C ALA A 347 17.74 -16.24 4.45
N GLY A 348 18.57 -17.23 4.78
CA GLY A 348 20.03 -17.11 4.89
C GLY A 348 20.53 -16.10 5.95
N LEU A 349 19.78 -15.90 7.03
CA LEU A 349 20.07 -14.87 8.03
C LEU A 349 21.06 -15.35 9.11
N GLY A 350 21.86 -14.42 9.62
CA GLY A 350 22.85 -14.72 10.66
C GLY A 350 22.24 -15.08 12.02
N SER A 351 21.05 -14.56 12.35
CA SER A 351 20.41 -14.76 13.65
C SER A 351 18.90 -14.99 13.54
N ALA A 352 18.35 -15.77 14.47
CA ALA A 352 16.90 -15.96 14.58
C ALA A 352 16.18 -14.66 14.99
N ASN A 353 16.87 -13.79 15.73
CA ASN A 353 16.34 -12.47 16.09
C ASN A 353 16.14 -11.57 14.86
N THR A 354 17.06 -11.64 13.88
CA THR A 354 16.89 -10.93 12.60
C THR A 354 15.66 -11.43 11.85
N ALA A 355 15.42 -12.74 11.84
CA ALA A 355 14.21 -13.32 11.26
C ALA A 355 12.95 -12.90 12.01
N ALA A 356 13.00 -12.81 13.35
CA ALA A 356 11.89 -12.37 14.19
C ALA A 356 11.52 -10.91 13.91
N CYS A 357 12.51 -10.00 13.88
CA CYS A 357 12.27 -8.60 13.56
C CYS A 357 11.70 -8.40 12.14
N ALA A 358 12.17 -9.20 11.17
CA ALA A 358 11.65 -9.15 9.81
C ALA A 358 10.22 -9.69 9.72
N LEU A 359 9.93 -10.83 10.36
CA LEU A 359 8.57 -11.37 10.44
C LEU A 359 7.62 -10.37 11.10
N ASP A 360 8.06 -9.70 12.18
CA ASP A 360 7.28 -8.65 12.83
C ASP A 360 6.96 -7.48 11.87
N ARG A 361 7.93 -7.04 11.05
CA ARG A 361 7.67 -6.00 10.02
C ARG A 361 6.72 -6.44 8.91
N LEU A 362 6.67 -7.73 8.60
CA LEU A 362 5.76 -8.33 7.62
C LEU A 362 4.36 -8.60 8.20
N LEU A 363 4.23 -8.64 9.53
CA LEU A 363 2.99 -8.97 10.21
C LEU A 363 1.93 -7.88 10.01
N GLY A 364 0.70 -8.31 9.72
CA GLY A 364 -0.48 -7.46 9.55
C GLY A 364 -0.77 -7.15 8.08
N TRP A 365 0.25 -6.92 7.26
CA TRP A 365 0.06 -6.58 5.84
C TRP A 365 0.48 -7.69 4.89
N TYR A 366 1.56 -8.43 5.18
CA TYR A 366 2.05 -9.53 4.32
C TYR A 366 1.57 -10.89 4.80
N VAL A 367 1.68 -11.13 6.11
CA VAL A 367 1.17 -12.30 6.81
C VAL A 367 0.31 -11.87 7.98
N VAL A 368 -0.69 -12.69 8.31
CA VAL A 368 -1.55 -12.50 9.48
C VAL A 368 -1.50 -13.75 10.35
N LYS A 369 -1.77 -13.61 11.65
CA LYS A 369 -1.86 -14.78 12.53
C LYS A 369 -3.11 -15.56 12.18
N HIS A 370 -3.00 -16.88 12.05
CA HIS A 370 -4.17 -17.72 11.82
C HIS A 370 -5.13 -17.61 13.01
N PRO A 371 -6.42 -17.33 12.80
CA PRO A 371 -7.38 -17.23 13.89
C PRO A 371 -7.57 -18.60 14.54
N VAL A 372 -7.32 -18.67 15.85
CA VAL A 372 -7.62 -19.84 16.69
C VAL A 372 -8.42 -19.37 17.90
N SER A 373 -9.52 -20.07 18.20
CA SER A 373 -10.44 -19.72 19.30
C SER A 373 -9.79 -19.86 20.67
N GLU A 374 -8.94 -20.89 20.85
CA GLU A 374 -8.11 -21.10 22.03
C GLU A 374 -6.76 -21.66 21.59
N ARG A 375 -5.65 -21.03 22.00
CA ARG A 375 -4.29 -21.51 21.72
C ARG A 375 -3.64 -21.98 23.00
N LYS A 376 -3.19 -23.24 23.03
CA LYS A 376 -2.41 -23.75 24.16
C LYS A 376 -0.97 -23.27 24.07
N ALA A 377 -0.30 -23.07 25.20
CA ALA A 377 1.04 -22.47 25.25
C ALA A 377 2.11 -23.27 24.46
N TRP A 378 1.88 -24.57 24.22
CA TRP A 378 2.78 -25.45 23.46
C TRP A 378 2.43 -25.57 21.96
N GLU A 379 1.32 -24.99 21.51
CA GLU A 379 0.93 -25.03 20.10
C GLU A 379 1.72 -23.99 19.32
N ALA A 380 2.25 -24.41 18.17
CA ALA A 380 2.99 -23.53 17.28
C ALA A 380 2.06 -22.42 16.76
N GLU A 381 2.59 -21.20 16.68
CA GLU A 381 1.88 -20.11 16.03
C GLU A 381 1.80 -20.36 14.52
N LEU A 382 0.58 -20.36 14.00
CA LEU A 382 0.31 -20.53 12.59
C LEU A 382 -0.01 -19.18 11.96
N TYR A 383 0.35 -19.03 10.69
CA TYR A 383 0.17 -17.80 9.94
C TYR A 383 -0.49 -18.08 8.61
N ASP A 384 -1.28 -17.12 8.15
CA ASP A 384 -1.81 -17.10 6.80
C ASP A 384 -1.11 -16.00 6.01
N LEU A 385 -0.99 -16.17 4.70
CA LEU A 385 -0.75 -15.01 3.84
C LEU A 385 -1.93 -14.05 3.96
N ASN A 386 -1.65 -12.75 3.94
CA ASN A 386 -2.72 -11.76 4.05
C ASN A 386 -3.72 -11.94 2.88
N PRO A 387 -5.03 -12.14 3.16
CA PRO A 387 -6.03 -12.37 2.12
C PRO A 387 -6.07 -11.28 1.04
N ALA A 388 -5.78 -10.03 1.38
CA ALA A 388 -5.75 -8.93 0.41
C ALA A 388 -4.63 -9.10 -0.63
N ILE A 389 -3.47 -9.63 -0.21
CA ILE A 389 -2.35 -9.91 -1.12
C ILE A 389 -2.63 -11.15 -1.98
N VAL A 390 -3.24 -12.18 -1.38
CA VAL A 390 -3.65 -13.39 -2.12
C VAL A 390 -4.66 -13.03 -3.21
N ALA A 391 -5.70 -12.27 -2.86
CA ALA A 391 -6.71 -11.81 -3.82
C ALA A 391 -6.09 -10.99 -4.96
N ALA A 392 -5.15 -10.09 -4.65
CA ALA A 392 -4.46 -9.31 -5.67
C ALA A 392 -3.60 -10.18 -6.62
N ALA A 393 -2.96 -11.23 -6.10
CA ALA A 393 -2.20 -12.18 -6.91
C ALA A 393 -3.10 -13.09 -7.75
N GLU A 394 -4.25 -13.50 -7.24
CA GLU A 394 -5.27 -14.23 -7.99
C GLU A 394 -5.77 -13.42 -9.19
N ASP A 395 -6.10 -12.15 -8.97
CA ASP A 395 -6.53 -11.25 -10.04
C ASP A 395 -5.43 -11.11 -11.12
N ALA A 396 -4.18 -10.91 -10.70
CA ALA A 396 -3.04 -10.82 -11.63
C ALA A 396 -2.82 -12.14 -12.42
N LEU A 397 -2.97 -13.29 -11.77
CA LEU A 397 -2.82 -14.59 -12.39
C LEU A 397 -3.92 -14.86 -13.43
N GLN A 398 -5.17 -14.50 -13.11
CA GLN A 398 -6.32 -14.63 -13.99
C GLN A 398 -6.21 -13.73 -15.23
N LEU A 399 -5.79 -12.47 -15.04
CA LEU A 399 -5.52 -11.56 -16.15
C LEU A 399 -4.45 -12.12 -17.10
N ALA A 400 -3.39 -12.73 -16.55
CA ALA A 400 -2.36 -13.39 -17.34
C ALA A 400 -2.89 -14.65 -18.08
N TYR A 401 -3.81 -15.39 -17.48
CA TYR A 401 -4.46 -16.54 -18.13
C TYR A 401 -5.35 -16.12 -19.31
N ILE A 402 -6.19 -15.10 -19.11
CA ILE A 402 -7.06 -14.56 -20.17
C ILE A 402 -6.23 -14.00 -21.33
N ALA A 403 -5.10 -13.33 -21.04
CA ALA A 403 -4.18 -12.88 -22.07
C ALA A 403 -3.66 -14.04 -22.95
N ARG A 404 -3.38 -15.20 -22.35
CA ARG A 404 -2.93 -16.41 -23.07
C ARG A 404 -4.04 -17.07 -23.88
N SER A 405 -5.29 -17.04 -23.40
CA SER A 405 -6.43 -17.69 -24.08
C SER A 405 -7.08 -16.83 -25.17
N SER A 406 -6.85 -15.51 -25.15
CA SER A 406 -7.47 -14.55 -26.09
C SER A 406 -6.60 -14.21 -27.31
N ALA A 407 -5.37 -14.71 -27.36
CA ALA A 407 -4.49 -14.51 -28.51
C ALA A 407 -4.88 -15.48 -29.64
N THR A 408 -5.50 -14.96 -30.70
CA THR A 408 -5.78 -15.67 -31.96
C THR A 408 -4.53 -16.03 -32.76
N ASP A 409 -3.33 -15.75 -32.25
CA ASP A 409 -2.07 -15.99 -32.95
C ASP A 409 -1.15 -16.87 -32.10
N THR A 410 -1.35 -18.18 -32.23
CA THR A 410 -0.62 -19.26 -31.53
C THR A 410 0.86 -19.41 -31.96
N ARG A 411 1.58 -18.34 -32.35
CA ARG A 411 2.95 -18.48 -32.87
C ARG A 411 4.04 -17.50 -32.39
N PHE A 412 3.79 -16.55 -31.49
CA PHE A 412 4.86 -15.60 -31.12
C PHE A 412 5.14 -15.33 -29.64
N LEU A 413 4.49 -16.00 -28.68
CA LEU A 413 4.76 -15.75 -27.25
C LEU A 413 5.30 -16.95 -26.47
N ASP A 414 5.46 -18.11 -27.11
CA ASP A 414 5.69 -19.39 -26.40
C ASP A 414 7.15 -19.84 -26.29
N GLN A 415 8.11 -19.15 -26.92
CA GLN A 415 9.55 -19.44 -26.77
C GLN A 415 10.34 -18.40 -25.98
N ALA A 416 9.88 -17.14 -25.90
CA ALA A 416 10.53 -16.10 -25.10
C ALA A 416 10.17 -16.16 -23.60
N ASN A 417 9.09 -16.86 -23.25
CA ASN A 417 8.58 -16.99 -21.88
C ASN A 417 8.80 -18.39 -21.27
N GLN A 418 9.70 -19.21 -21.84
CA GLN A 418 10.36 -20.25 -21.05
C GLN A 418 11.21 -19.57 -19.98
N ARG A 419 10.55 -19.16 -18.88
CA ARG A 419 11.21 -18.81 -17.62
C ARG A 419 12.13 -19.98 -17.32
N ALA A 420 13.43 -19.69 -17.29
CA ALA A 420 14.49 -20.68 -17.28
C ALA A 420 14.08 -21.89 -16.42
N ILE A 421 14.12 -23.07 -17.04
CA ILE A 421 13.68 -24.38 -16.54
C ILE A 421 14.54 -24.86 -15.34
N TYR A 422 15.19 -23.94 -14.63
CA TYR A 422 15.95 -24.18 -13.39
C TYR A 422 15.14 -23.87 -12.12
N ALA A 423 13.87 -23.46 -12.23
CA ALA A 423 12.98 -23.23 -11.07
C ALA A 423 12.45 -24.53 -10.40
N THR A 424 12.76 -25.72 -10.91
CA THR A 424 12.26 -27.01 -10.38
C THR A 424 13.26 -27.82 -9.57
N ALA A 425 14.47 -27.33 -9.30
CA ALA A 425 15.39 -27.99 -8.38
C ALA A 425 15.34 -27.30 -7.00
N PRO A 426 15.04 -28.01 -5.90
CA PRO A 426 15.09 -27.42 -4.57
C PRO A 426 16.56 -27.13 -4.24
N LEU A 427 17.01 -25.90 -4.46
CA LEU A 427 18.32 -25.40 -4.02
C LEU A 427 18.45 -25.29 -2.49
N VAL A 428 17.60 -25.99 -1.74
CA VAL A 428 17.59 -26.06 -0.28
C VAL A 428 18.93 -26.61 0.24
N THR A 429 19.64 -27.45 -0.53
CA THR A 429 20.96 -27.98 -0.17
C THR A 429 22.14 -27.05 -0.51
N HIS A 430 21.97 -26.03 -1.35
CA HIS A 430 23.05 -25.11 -1.74
C HIS A 430 22.99 -23.72 -1.07
N ARG A 431 21.85 -23.31 -0.49
CA ARG A 431 21.70 -21.98 0.17
C ARG A 431 22.62 -21.73 1.38
N GLN A 432 23.15 -22.76 2.03
CA GLN A 432 24.10 -22.58 3.15
C GLN A 432 25.54 -22.25 2.68
N HIS A 433 25.84 -22.50 1.41
CA HIS A 433 27.13 -22.28 0.75
C HIS A 433 27.00 -21.35 -0.48
N ASP A 434 25.87 -20.67 -0.60
CA ASP A 434 25.50 -19.91 -1.78
C ASP A 434 26.21 -18.55 -1.78
N ALA A 435 26.92 -18.28 -2.88
CA ALA A 435 27.67 -17.06 -3.13
C ALA A 435 26.79 -15.80 -3.17
N PHE A 436 25.46 -15.93 -3.14
CA PHE A 436 24.52 -14.82 -3.19
C PHE A 436 23.87 -14.49 -1.84
N THR A 437 23.94 -15.36 -0.83
CA THR A 437 23.10 -15.23 0.38
C THR A 437 23.72 -14.45 1.55
N ALA A 438 25.03 -14.19 1.57
CA ALA A 438 25.64 -13.33 2.58
C ALA A 438 26.85 -12.59 1.98
N SER A 439 27.02 -11.29 2.25
CA SER A 439 28.20 -10.51 1.84
C SER A 439 29.46 -11.04 2.52
N MET A 440 29.98 -12.17 2.02
CA MET A 440 31.18 -12.81 2.50
C MET A 440 32.32 -12.38 1.59
N THR A 441 33.14 -11.47 2.08
CA THR A 441 34.48 -11.28 1.53
C THR A 441 35.38 -12.33 2.19
N PRO A 442 36.08 -13.18 1.40
CA PRO A 442 37.12 -14.06 1.89
C PRO A 442 38.08 -13.30 2.81
N ILE A 443 38.63 -14.02 3.77
CA ILE A 443 39.74 -13.52 4.58
C ILE A 443 40.72 -14.67 4.70
N THR A 444 42.01 -14.40 4.57
CA THR A 444 43.02 -15.45 4.80
C THR A 444 43.24 -15.66 6.29
N GLU A 445 43.88 -16.78 6.65
CA GLU A 445 44.22 -17.07 8.04
C GLU A 445 45.21 -16.02 8.58
N GLU A 446 46.14 -15.56 7.75
CA GLU A 446 47.11 -14.51 8.08
C GLU A 446 46.42 -13.16 8.30
N GLU A 447 45.48 -12.78 7.43
CA GLU A 447 44.73 -11.53 7.57
C GLU A 447 43.84 -11.52 8.82
N LEU A 448 43.22 -12.65 9.14
CA LEU A 448 42.43 -12.78 10.37
C LEU A 448 43.33 -12.70 11.60
N GLN A 449 44.49 -13.34 11.57
CA GLN A 449 45.46 -13.30 12.66
C GLN A 449 45.96 -11.86 12.90
N ALA A 450 46.34 -11.16 11.85
CA ALA A 450 46.75 -9.75 11.94
C ALA A 450 45.67 -8.85 12.56
N ARG A 451 44.39 -9.09 12.25
CA ARG A 451 43.26 -8.37 12.87
C ARG A 451 43.09 -8.71 14.36
N ILE A 452 43.29 -9.97 14.73
CA ILE A 452 43.23 -10.43 16.13
C ILE A 452 44.35 -9.77 16.92
N ASP A 453 45.57 -9.77 16.38
CA ASP A 453 46.74 -9.18 17.04
C ASP A 453 46.58 -7.67 17.19
N ALA A 454 46.13 -6.97 16.14
CA ALA A 454 45.83 -5.54 16.21
C ALA A 454 44.70 -5.23 17.22
N ARG A 455 43.68 -6.08 17.32
CA ARG A 455 42.62 -5.92 18.33
C ARG A 455 43.17 -6.13 19.74
N LYS A 456 44.03 -7.14 19.91
CA LYS A 456 44.65 -7.46 21.20
C LYS A 456 45.52 -6.31 21.69
N ALA A 457 46.33 -5.72 20.82
CA ALA A 457 47.14 -4.55 21.14
C ALA A 457 46.30 -3.35 21.63
N ARG A 458 45.11 -3.12 21.05
CA ARG A 458 44.18 -2.07 21.50
C ARG A 458 43.59 -2.34 22.88
N ILE A 459 43.26 -3.60 23.18
CA ILE A 459 42.78 -4.01 24.50
C ILE A 459 43.90 -3.85 25.53
N GLU A 460 45.12 -4.26 25.19
CA GLU A 460 46.31 -4.08 26.03
C GLU A 460 46.63 -2.60 26.26
N ALA A 461 46.33 -1.72 25.30
CA ALA A 461 46.40 -0.26 25.44
C ALA A 461 45.26 0.35 26.27
N GLY A 462 44.32 -0.46 26.79
CA GLY A 462 43.23 -0.02 27.65
C GLY A 462 41.98 0.49 26.93
N GLU A 463 41.84 0.26 25.62
CA GLU A 463 40.63 0.62 24.89
C GLU A 463 39.47 -0.35 25.20
N ASP A 464 38.26 0.18 25.41
CA ASP A 464 37.04 -0.62 25.62
C ASP A 464 36.52 -1.22 24.29
N VAL A 465 37.19 -2.28 23.84
CA VAL A 465 36.83 -3.02 22.63
C VAL A 465 36.81 -4.52 22.87
N ARG A 466 35.77 -5.21 22.38
CA ARG A 466 35.63 -6.67 22.58
C ARG A 466 36.69 -7.47 21.78
N PRO A 467 37.18 -8.60 22.33
CA PRO A 467 38.03 -9.55 21.59
C PRO A 467 37.33 -10.09 20.33
N ILE A 468 38.13 -10.42 19.31
CA ILE A 468 37.64 -11.08 18.09
C ILE A 468 37.56 -12.59 18.31
N GLU A 469 36.36 -13.15 18.18
CA GLU A 469 36.14 -14.60 18.23
C GLU A 469 36.35 -15.24 16.84
N ARG A 470 37.35 -16.13 16.70
CA ARG A 470 37.62 -16.85 15.43
C ARG A 470 36.41 -17.61 14.90
N SER A 471 35.58 -18.17 15.77
CA SER A 471 34.37 -18.93 15.40
C SER A 471 33.41 -18.13 14.51
N ARG A 472 33.39 -16.80 14.63
CA ARG A 472 32.56 -15.90 13.81
C ARG A 472 33.07 -15.71 12.38
N TYR A 473 34.34 -16.06 12.12
CA TYR A 473 34.99 -15.91 10.82
C TYR A 473 35.11 -17.21 10.03
N ARG A 474 34.70 -18.36 10.61
CA ARG A 474 34.76 -19.69 9.95
C ARG A 474 34.23 -19.69 8.51
N ARG A 475 33.11 -19.00 8.27
CA ARG A 475 32.51 -18.94 6.92
C ARG A 475 33.30 -18.09 5.93
N ARG A 476 34.04 -17.08 6.40
CA ARG A 476 34.89 -16.22 5.57
C ARG A 476 36.22 -16.88 5.24
N LEU A 477 36.77 -17.65 6.18
CA LEU A 477 37.97 -18.47 5.96
C LEU A 477 37.71 -19.60 4.96
N ALA A 478 36.50 -20.16 4.95
CA ALA A 478 36.10 -21.22 4.01
C ALA A 478 35.66 -20.71 2.62
N ALA A 479 35.57 -19.39 2.41
CA ALA A 479 35.06 -18.82 1.16
C ALA A 479 36.20 -18.69 0.14
N ILE A 480 36.05 -19.36 -1.02
CA ILE A 480 37.05 -19.34 -2.12
C ILE A 480 36.87 -18.11 -3.03
N LEU A 481 35.64 -17.63 -3.19
CA LEU A 481 35.30 -16.46 -4.01
C LEU A 481 34.55 -15.40 -3.18
N PRO A 482 34.68 -14.10 -3.52
CA PRO A 482 33.84 -13.07 -2.95
C PRO A 482 32.38 -13.34 -3.33
N SER A 483 31.51 -13.31 -2.32
CA SER A 483 30.06 -13.43 -2.54
C SER A 483 29.58 -12.33 -3.48
N ALA A 484 28.80 -12.65 -4.50
CA ALA A 484 28.09 -11.67 -5.32
C ALA A 484 27.09 -10.82 -4.50
N GLY A 485 26.46 -11.46 -3.52
CA GLY A 485 25.47 -10.84 -2.65
C GLY A 485 24.07 -10.79 -3.26
N ARG A 486 23.06 -10.64 -2.39
CA ARG A 486 21.64 -10.84 -2.75
C ARG A 486 21.14 -9.87 -3.79
N GLY A 487 21.62 -8.63 -3.73
CA GLY A 487 21.26 -7.61 -4.72
C GLY A 487 21.73 -7.97 -6.13
N VAL A 488 22.90 -8.62 -6.26
CA VAL A 488 23.40 -9.07 -7.57
C VAL A 488 22.54 -10.19 -8.12
N LEU A 489 22.11 -11.15 -7.29
CA LEU A 489 21.21 -12.21 -7.72
C LEU A 489 19.87 -11.64 -8.21
N ARG A 490 19.29 -10.68 -7.48
CA ARG A 490 18.05 -10.00 -7.90
C ARG A 490 18.21 -9.28 -9.23
N MET A 491 19.36 -8.66 -9.45
CA MET A 491 19.68 -7.99 -10.72
C MET A 491 19.82 -9.00 -11.86
N ILE A 492 20.47 -10.15 -11.64
CA ILE A 492 20.59 -11.22 -12.63
C ILE A 492 19.20 -11.80 -12.96
N ASP A 493 18.34 -12.03 -11.98
CA ASP A 493 16.97 -12.49 -12.22
C ASP A 493 16.16 -11.49 -13.06
N ALA A 494 16.31 -10.19 -12.78
CA ALA A 494 15.68 -9.13 -13.57
C ALA A 494 16.20 -9.13 -15.02
N LEU A 495 17.52 -9.25 -15.20
CA LEU A 495 18.15 -9.33 -16.52
C LEU A 495 17.76 -10.61 -17.27
N ALA A 496 17.66 -11.75 -16.58
CA ALA A 496 17.21 -13.01 -17.17
C ALA A 496 15.75 -12.94 -17.64
N THR A 497 14.93 -12.07 -17.03
CA THR A 497 13.55 -11.82 -17.46
C THR A 497 13.47 -10.91 -18.69
N GLU A 498 14.34 -9.90 -18.77
CA GLU A 498 14.30 -8.86 -19.80
C GLU A 498 15.26 -9.13 -20.98
N GLY A 499 16.16 -10.12 -20.85
CA GLY A 499 17.28 -10.39 -21.76
C GLY A 499 18.42 -9.38 -21.58
N SER A 500 18.12 -8.09 -21.76
CA SER A 500 19.03 -6.97 -21.49
C SER A 500 18.25 -5.78 -20.91
N SER A 501 18.92 -4.89 -20.18
CA SER A 501 18.23 -3.74 -19.58
C SER A 501 19.16 -2.55 -19.39
N THR A 502 18.58 -1.34 -19.45
CA THR A 502 19.28 -0.10 -19.10
C THR A 502 19.39 0.06 -17.59
N LYS A 503 20.35 0.88 -17.13
CA LYS A 503 20.50 1.21 -15.70
C LYS A 503 19.24 1.86 -15.12
N ALA A 504 18.58 2.75 -15.87
CA ALA A 504 17.34 3.40 -15.44
C ALA A 504 16.23 2.36 -15.20
N LYS A 505 16.01 1.45 -16.15
CA LYS A 505 15.01 0.39 -16.01
C LYS A 505 15.36 -0.58 -14.86
N LEU A 506 16.64 -0.88 -14.63
CA LEU A 506 17.06 -1.71 -13.49
C LEU A 506 16.89 -1.01 -12.14
N ILE A 507 17.08 0.32 -12.07
CA ILE A 507 16.78 1.12 -10.87
C ILE A 507 15.31 0.95 -10.52
N ASP A 508 14.42 1.09 -11.50
CA ASP A 508 12.97 0.97 -11.29
C ASP A 508 12.56 -0.46 -10.93
N LEU A 509 13.05 -1.46 -11.68
CA LEU A 509 12.71 -2.87 -11.49
C LEU A 509 13.16 -3.41 -10.13
N LEU A 510 14.35 -3.03 -9.68
CA LEU A 510 14.90 -3.47 -8.40
C LEU A 510 14.47 -2.55 -7.25
N ASN A 511 13.98 -1.35 -7.59
CA ASN A 511 13.70 -0.23 -6.70
C ASN A 511 14.88 -0.01 -5.74
N VAL A 512 16.01 0.36 -6.33
CA VAL A 512 17.28 0.66 -5.65
C VAL A 512 17.86 1.99 -6.13
N SER A 513 18.60 2.69 -5.27
CA SER A 513 19.23 3.95 -5.68
C SER A 513 20.24 3.75 -6.83
N PRO A 514 20.51 4.77 -7.66
CA PRO A 514 21.52 4.69 -8.72
C PRO A 514 22.91 4.27 -8.20
N SER A 515 23.25 4.75 -7.00
CA SER A 515 24.49 4.39 -6.31
C SER A 515 24.51 2.93 -5.86
N SER A 516 23.38 2.39 -5.42
CA SER A 516 23.25 0.98 -5.04
C SER A 516 23.33 0.10 -6.29
N LEU A 517 22.61 0.45 -7.36
CA LEU A 517 22.70 -0.28 -8.63
C LEU A 517 24.13 -0.30 -9.17
N SER A 518 24.84 0.83 -9.15
CA SER A 518 26.23 0.90 -9.63
C SER A 518 27.16 -0.07 -8.87
N ARG A 519 26.96 -0.25 -7.56
CA ARG A 519 27.71 -1.24 -6.77
C ARG A 519 27.37 -2.68 -7.16
N LEU A 520 26.08 -2.95 -7.42
CA LEU A 520 25.63 -4.27 -7.86
C LEU A 520 26.20 -4.61 -9.24
N VAL A 521 26.12 -3.68 -10.19
CA VAL A 521 26.67 -3.84 -11.55
C VAL A 521 28.18 -4.05 -11.48
N SER A 522 28.91 -3.21 -10.75
CA SER A 522 30.38 -3.37 -10.60
C SER A 522 30.72 -4.75 -10.06
N ARG A 523 30.04 -5.18 -8.98
CA ARG A 523 30.30 -6.48 -8.36
C ARG A 523 29.94 -7.66 -9.26
N ALA A 524 28.89 -7.53 -10.07
CA ALA A 524 28.50 -8.56 -11.03
C ALA A 524 29.48 -8.65 -12.21
N VAL A 525 29.99 -7.51 -12.69
CA VAL A 525 31.04 -7.44 -13.73
C VAL A 525 32.35 -8.03 -13.20
N ASP A 526 32.76 -7.67 -11.99
CA ASP A 526 33.99 -8.20 -11.35
C ASP A 526 33.95 -9.72 -11.19
N LEU A 527 32.75 -10.29 -11.03
CA LEU A 527 32.51 -11.72 -10.91
C LEU A 527 32.25 -12.41 -12.27
N GLY A 528 32.29 -11.67 -13.39
CA GLY A 528 32.02 -12.19 -14.72
C GLY A 528 30.57 -12.67 -14.94
N LEU A 529 29.61 -12.17 -14.13
CA LEU A 529 28.21 -12.59 -14.17
C LEU A 529 27.37 -11.80 -15.17
N VAL A 530 27.79 -10.58 -15.50
CA VAL A 530 27.10 -9.70 -16.46
C VAL A 530 28.13 -8.90 -17.27
N GLU A 531 27.80 -8.61 -18.51
CA GLU A 531 28.53 -7.65 -19.33
C GLU A 531 27.85 -6.28 -19.25
N ALA A 532 28.64 -5.22 -19.05
CA ALA A 532 28.14 -3.86 -19.00
C ALA A 532 28.73 -3.07 -20.17
N ASP A 533 27.87 -2.73 -21.14
CA ASP A 533 28.28 -1.85 -22.23
C ASP A 533 28.55 -0.44 -21.67
N ARG A 534 29.78 0.04 -21.81
CA ARG A 534 30.23 1.32 -21.27
C ARG A 534 30.04 2.47 -22.28
N HIS A 535 29.49 2.17 -23.46
CA HIS A 535 29.25 3.13 -24.53
C HIS A 535 27.76 3.45 -24.68
N THR A 536 27.15 4.03 -23.65
CA THR A 536 25.93 4.86 -23.76
C THR A 536 25.69 5.67 -22.49
#